data_AF-A0A6A7AVR8-F1
#
_entry.id   AF-A0A6A7AVR8-F1
#
_cell.length_a   1.000
_cell.length_b   1.000
_cell.length_c   1.000
_cell.angle_alpha   90.00
_cell.angle_beta   90.00
_cell.angle_gamma   90.00
#
_symmetry.space_group_name_H-M   'P 1'
#
loop_
_entity.id
_entity.type
_entity.pdbx_description
1 polymer ?
#
loop_
_entity_poly.entity_id
_entity_poly.type
_entity_poly.pdbx_seq_one_letter_code
_entity_poly.pdbx_strand_id
1 'polypeptide(L)'
;MNITDNAIDVHGASTADDNTPWEHYNNRALAEIWIGREAVNVGDLTQSNLYQQIWAKLDKVCPGSKHGFCYDSTKHAFATHYVTESNGAFPIRYGETNFFMEVDNFRWHYEETRRLLIGAAAGTLEALTRNGSPNCYSLPLHGKHFCNIGDDLKINLPDQDNHNNFIHLRFYGDQVYGGFRCCRDNGSQKVRGDVDKAIDGLGPEFSQEFGRPWSRLTMCILHGWRTCEECGAPCDSCGTSCPAS
;
A
#
# COMPACT_ATOMS: atom_id res chain seq x y z
N MET A 1 9.98 -10.47 -25.38
CA MET A 1 9.01 -9.37 -25.59
C MET A 1 9.49 -8.20 -24.74
N ASN A 2 9.84 -7.08 -25.37
CA ASN A 2 10.21 -5.87 -24.64
C ASN A 2 8.92 -5.23 -24.12
N ILE A 3 8.72 -5.26 -22.80
CA ILE A 3 7.72 -4.43 -22.13
C ILE A 3 8.30 -3.02 -22.18
N THR A 4 7.79 -2.19 -23.09
CA THR A 4 8.11 -0.77 -23.09
C THR A 4 7.41 -0.15 -21.88
N ASP A 5 8.19 0.46 -20.98
CA ASP A 5 7.71 1.35 -19.91
C ASP A 5 6.95 2.51 -20.56
N ASN A 6 5.65 2.30 -20.81
CA ASN A 6 4.76 3.38 -21.21
C ASN A 6 4.44 4.17 -19.94
N ALA A 7 5.34 5.09 -19.58
CA ALA A 7 5.03 6.16 -18.65
C ALA A 7 3.81 6.90 -19.20
N ILE A 8 2.69 6.80 -18.49
CA ILE A 8 1.42 7.41 -18.88
C ILE A 8 1.58 8.92 -18.78
N ASP A 9 1.19 9.61 -19.85
CA ASP A 9 1.05 11.06 -19.90
C ASP A 9 -0.07 11.48 -18.91
N VAL A 10 0.33 12.05 -17.77
CA VAL A 10 -0.56 12.39 -16.64
C VAL A 10 -1.49 13.58 -16.97
N HIS A 11 -1.38 14.18 -18.16
CA HIS A 11 -2.04 15.43 -18.52
C HIS A 11 -3.54 15.34 -18.89
N GLY A 12 -4.15 14.16 -18.85
CA GLY A 12 -5.57 13.96 -19.19
C GLY A 12 -6.54 13.80 -18.00
N ALA A 13 -6.04 13.76 -16.76
CA ALA A 13 -6.89 13.60 -15.59
C ALA A 13 -7.68 14.89 -15.31
N SER A 14 -8.98 14.75 -15.04
CA SER A 14 -9.86 15.83 -14.57
C SER A 14 -9.15 16.63 -13.46
N THR A 15 -8.89 17.91 -13.71
CA THR A 15 -8.41 18.88 -12.71
C THR A 15 -9.55 19.45 -11.89
N ALA A 16 -10.68 18.75 -11.77
CA ALA A 16 -11.66 19.11 -10.77
C ALA A 16 -10.95 19.10 -9.40
N ASP A 17 -11.19 20.13 -8.59
CA ASP A 17 -10.75 20.27 -7.18
C ASP A 17 -11.34 19.13 -6.33
N ASP A 18 -11.03 17.89 -6.67
CA ASP A 18 -11.25 16.77 -5.80
C ASP A 18 -10.14 16.82 -4.76
N ASN A 19 -10.52 17.21 -3.55
CA ASN A 19 -9.60 17.23 -2.41
C ASN A 19 -9.22 15.81 -1.96
N THR A 20 -9.75 14.77 -2.61
CA THR A 20 -9.64 13.36 -2.21
C THR A 20 -9.48 12.38 -3.38
N PRO A 21 -8.51 12.57 -4.31
CA PRO A 21 -8.35 11.73 -5.50
C PRO A 21 -8.11 10.24 -5.18
N TRP A 22 -7.65 9.91 -3.98
CA TRP A 22 -7.48 8.51 -3.58
C TRP A 22 -8.80 7.81 -3.17
N GLU A 23 -9.90 8.55 -2.97
CA GLU A 23 -11.19 7.98 -2.55
C GLU A 23 -11.96 7.33 -3.71
N HIS A 24 -11.59 7.63 -4.96
CA HIS A 24 -12.23 7.04 -6.13
C HIS A 24 -11.27 6.82 -7.29
N TYR A 25 -11.77 6.16 -8.33
CA TYR A 25 -11.02 5.88 -9.54
C TYR A 25 -10.98 7.12 -10.45
N ASN A 26 -9.78 7.56 -10.84
CA ASN A 26 -9.57 8.79 -11.63
C ASN A 26 -9.29 8.54 -13.11
N ASN A 27 -9.36 7.28 -13.55
CA ASN A 27 -9.07 6.90 -14.92
C ASN A 27 -7.67 7.28 -15.41
N ARG A 28 -6.68 7.27 -14.51
CA ARG A 28 -5.27 7.52 -14.83
C ARG A 28 -4.54 6.24 -15.23
N ALA A 29 -4.96 5.10 -14.70
CA ALA A 29 -4.44 3.78 -15.03
C ALA A 29 -5.49 2.71 -14.71
N LEU A 30 -5.32 1.48 -15.21
CA LEU A 30 -6.24 0.37 -14.91
C LEU A 30 -6.22 -0.01 -13.42
N ALA A 31 -5.07 0.10 -12.75
CA ALA A 31 -4.99 0.00 -11.30
C ALA A 31 -4.36 1.26 -10.70
N GLU A 32 -5.09 1.96 -9.82
CA GLU A 32 -4.59 3.13 -9.09
C GLU A 32 -4.31 2.73 -7.64
N ILE A 33 -3.04 2.77 -7.24
CA ILE A 33 -2.56 2.38 -5.92
C ILE A 33 -2.05 3.62 -5.20
N TRP A 34 -2.63 3.92 -4.05
CA TRP A 34 -2.27 5.07 -3.23
C TRP A 34 -1.82 4.62 -1.86
N ILE A 35 -0.65 5.08 -1.42
CA ILE A 35 -0.02 4.64 -0.18
C ILE A 35 0.13 5.83 0.76
N GLY A 36 -0.36 5.70 1.99
CA GLY A 36 -0.18 6.69 3.05
C GLY A 36 1.29 6.87 3.44
N ARG A 37 1.62 7.99 4.07
CA ARG A 37 3.01 8.34 4.39
C ARG A 37 3.43 8.00 5.80
N GLU A 38 2.48 7.91 6.73
CA GLU A 38 2.83 7.79 8.14
C GLU A 38 3.34 6.38 8.38
N ALA A 39 4.50 6.28 9.01
CA ALA A 39 5.13 5.00 9.22
C ALA A 39 4.29 4.16 10.18
N VAL A 40 3.97 2.93 9.79
CA VAL A 40 3.41 1.90 10.66
C VAL A 40 4.36 0.72 10.71
N ASN A 41 4.83 0.36 11.90
CA ASN A 41 5.74 -0.76 12.10
C ASN A 41 4.98 -2.09 12.00
N VAL A 42 5.31 -2.91 11.01
CA VAL A 42 4.73 -4.27 10.83
C VAL A 42 5.51 -5.34 11.59
N GLY A 43 6.52 -4.93 12.33
CA GLY A 43 7.41 -5.83 13.04
C GLY A 43 8.28 -6.63 12.06
N ASP A 44 8.49 -7.91 12.38
CA ASP A 44 9.22 -8.87 11.53
C ASP A 44 8.31 -9.63 10.55
N LEU A 45 7.04 -9.23 10.45
CA LEU A 45 6.12 -9.70 9.43
C LEU A 45 6.44 -9.03 8.10
N THR A 46 7.23 -9.71 7.28
CA THR A 46 7.78 -9.15 6.04
C THR A 46 7.60 -10.11 4.87
N GLN A 47 7.72 -9.59 3.64
CA GLN A 47 7.73 -10.38 2.41
C GLN A 47 6.48 -11.27 2.27
N SER A 48 6.67 -12.51 1.81
CA SER A 48 5.60 -13.50 1.61
C SER A 48 4.81 -13.82 2.87
N ASN A 49 5.39 -13.69 4.07
CA ASN A 49 4.65 -13.88 5.31
C ASN A 49 3.62 -12.75 5.49
N LEU A 50 4.01 -11.49 5.26
CA LEU A 50 3.07 -10.37 5.26
C LEU A 50 2.00 -10.55 4.19
N TYR A 51 2.38 -10.93 2.96
CA TYR A 51 1.43 -11.23 1.89
C TYR A 51 0.36 -12.22 2.35
N GLN A 52 0.78 -13.38 2.86
CA GLN A 52 -0.13 -14.47 3.24
C GLN A 52 -1.06 -14.06 4.37
N GLN A 53 -0.56 -13.33 5.38
CA GLN A 53 -1.38 -12.86 6.49
C GLN A 53 -2.42 -11.82 6.04
N ILE A 54 -2.02 -10.87 5.19
CA ILE A 54 -2.93 -9.85 4.65
C ILE A 54 -3.99 -10.51 3.76
N TRP A 55 -3.57 -11.36 2.83
CA TRP A 55 -4.49 -12.10 1.96
C TRP A 55 -5.49 -12.91 2.79
N ALA A 56 -5.01 -13.74 3.71
CA ALA A 56 -5.88 -14.60 4.52
C ALA A 56 -6.83 -13.80 5.40
N LYS A 57 -6.37 -12.65 5.95
CA LYS A 57 -7.23 -11.78 6.74
C LYS A 57 -8.31 -11.15 5.88
N LEU A 58 -7.93 -10.54 4.75
CA LEU A 58 -8.87 -9.90 3.82
C LEU A 58 -9.86 -10.89 3.24
N ASP A 59 -9.42 -12.08 2.82
CA ASP A 59 -10.30 -13.12 2.28
C ASP A 59 -11.34 -13.61 3.31
N LYS A 60 -10.93 -13.65 4.58
CA LYS A 60 -11.83 -14.00 5.69
C LYS A 60 -12.87 -12.91 5.96
N VAL A 61 -12.45 -11.64 6.01
CA VAL A 61 -13.33 -10.52 6.40
C VAL A 61 -14.18 -10.03 5.22
N CYS A 62 -13.67 -10.16 4.00
CA CYS A 62 -14.32 -9.82 2.74
C CYS A 62 -14.51 -11.11 1.92
N PRO A 63 -15.44 -12.01 2.29
CA PRO A 63 -15.55 -13.31 1.64
C PRO A 63 -16.16 -13.22 0.24
N GLY A 64 -15.73 -14.11 -0.66
CA GLY A 64 -16.37 -14.23 -1.98
C GLY A 64 -17.84 -14.64 -1.97
N SER A 65 -18.31 -15.24 -0.86
CA SER A 65 -19.71 -15.60 -0.66
C SER A 65 -20.67 -14.41 -0.48
N LYS A 66 -20.14 -13.18 -0.35
CA LYS A 66 -20.93 -11.96 -0.16
C LYS A 66 -20.46 -10.88 -1.15
N HIS A 67 -21.28 -10.60 -2.15
CA HIS A 67 -20.98 -9.60 -3.17
C HIS A 67 -20.85 -8.20 -2.54
N GLY A 68 -19.71 -7.54 -2.79
CA GLY A 68 -19.45 -6.17 -2.36
C GLY A 68 -19.54 -5.94 -0.85
N PHE A 69 -19.19 -6.94 -0.04
CA PHE A 69 -19.38 -6.88 1.41
C PHE A 69 -18.20 -7.45 2.22
N CYS A 70 -17.74 -6.70 3.22
CA CYS A 70 -16.88 -7.19 4.29
C CYS A 70 -17.67 -7.22 5.63
N TYR A 71 -17.51 -8.28 6.41
CA TYR A 71 -18.22 -8.53 7.66
C TYR A 71 -17.84 -7.57 8.80
N ASP A 72 -16.65 -6.97 8.74
CA ASP A 72 -16.04 -6.34 9.90
C ASP A 72 -15.11 -5.22 9.46
N SER A 73 -15.38 -4.01 9.96
CA SER A 73 -14.50 -2.84 9.85
C SER A 73 -13.74 -2.61 11.14
N THR A 74 -13.69 -3.58 12.06
CA THR A 74 -12.87 -3.47 13.27
C THR A 74 -11.39 -3.69 12.96
N LYS A 75 -10.55 -3.25 13.89
CA LYS A 75 -9.10 -3.40 13.81
C LYS A 75 -8.71 -4.87 13.97
N HIS A 76 -8.03 -5.41 12.97
CA HIS A 76 -7.50 -6.76 12.96
C HIS A 76 -6.04 -6.76 13.36
N ALA A 77 -5.73 -7.35 14.51
CA ALA A 77 -4.37 -7.51 14.99
C ALA A 77 -3.61 -8.59 14.20
N PHE A 78 -2.29 -8.41 14.11
CA PHE A 78 -1.35 -9.41 13.61
C PHE A 78 -0.36 -9.81 14.70
N ALA A 79 -0.04 -11.09 14.76
CA ALA A 79 1.06 -11.60 15.58
C ALA A 79 2.38 -11.36 14.82
N THR A 80 3.28 -10.63 15.44
CA THR A 80 4.60 -10.26 14.89
C THR A 80 5.53 -9.90 16.06
N HIS A 81 6.83 -9.86 15.82
CA HIS A 81 7.76 -9.29 16.78
C HIS A 81 7.92 -7.82 16.48
N TYR A 82 7.87 -6.98 17.50
CA TYR A 82 8.03 -5.55 17.32
C TYR A 82 8.94 -4.99 18.39
N VAL A 83 9.55 -3.87 18.06
CA VAL A 83 10.40 -3.11 18.95
C VAL A 83 9.48 -2.14 19.68
N THR A 84 9.78 -1.77 20.92
CA THR A 84 9.15 -0.60 21.56
C THR A 84 10.25 0.33 22.03
N GLU A 85 10.12 1.64 21.85
CA GLU A 85 11.03 2.58 22.49
C GLU A 85 10.68 2.63 23.99
N SER A 86 11.57 2.10 24.83
CA SER A 86 11.38 2.13 26.28
C SER A 86 12.67 2.57 26.95
N ASN A 87 12.68 3.80 27.46
CA ASN A 87 13.80 4.39 28.21
C ASN A 87 15.13 4.40 27.43
N GLY A 88 15.10 4.59 26.11
CA GLY A 88 16.30 4.61 25.25
C GLY A 88 16.93 3.23 24.99
N ALA A 89 16.40 2.16 25.60
CA ALA A 89 16.64 0.80 25.17
C ALA A 89 15.60 0.42 24.09
N PHE A 90 16.00 -0.42 23.13
CA PHE A 90 15.12 -0.98 22.10
C PHE A 90 14.76 -2.45 22.44
N PRO A 91 14.01 -2.74 23.53
CA PRO A 91 13.61 -4.10 23.82
C PRO A 91 12.69 -4.62 22.71
N ILE A 92 12.96 -5.84 22.26
CA ILE A 92 12.05 -6.60 21.39
C ILE A 92 10.98 -7.22 22.28
N ARG A 93 9.71 -6.95 21.97
CA ARG A 93 8.55 -7.59 22.58
C ARG A 93 7.99 -8.69 21.66
N TYR A 94 7.34 -9.67 22.29
CA TYR A 94 6.72 -10.83 21.66
C TYR A 94 5.22 -10.83 22.04
N GLY A 95 4.30 -10.94 21.07
CA GLY A 95 2.86 -11.02 21.36
C GLY A 95 1.96 -10.65 20.18
N GLU A 96 0.64 -10.58 20.41
CA GLU A 96 -0.24 -9.80 19.54
C GLU A 96 0.23 -8.35 19.57
N THR A 97 0.49 -7.81 18.39
CA THR A 97 1.21 -6.54 18.29
C THR A 97 0.28 -5.36 18.27
N ASN A 98 0.88 -4.18 18.33
CA ASN A 98 0.20 -2.95 18.00
C ASN A 98 0.02 -2.77 16.48
N PHE A 99 0.42 -3.71 15.62
CA PHE A 99 0.10 -3.65 14.20
C PHE A 99 -1.33 -4.15 13.96
N PHE A 100 -2.19 -3.22 13.55
CA PHE A 100 -3.57 -3.50 13.18
C PHE A 100 -3.86 -3.06 11.74
N MET A 101 -4.77 -3.78 11.09
CA MET A 101 -5.37 -3.38 9.83
C MET A 101 -6.88 -3.20 10.01
N GLU A 102 -7.44 -2.16 9.45
CA GLU A 102 -8.86 -1.89 9.35
C GLU A 102 -9.24 -1.79 7.86
N VAL A 103 -10.35 -2.40 7.49
CA VAL A 103 -10.96 -2.17 6.17
C VAL A 103 -11.84 -0.94 6.28
N ASP A 104 -11.27 0.21 5.92
CA ASP A 104 -11.86 1.54 6.04
C ASP A 104 -13.06 1.70 5.08
N ASN A 105 -12.89 1.26 3.84
CA ASN A 105 -13.95 1.27 2.84
C ASN A 105 -13.70 0.18 1.79
N PHE A 106 -14.76 -0.33 1.17
CA PHE A 106 -14.65 -1.35 0.15
C PHE A 106 -15.85 -1.37 -0.78
N ARG A 107 -15.63 -1.77 -2.03
CA ARG A 107 -16.68 -2.11 -2.97
C ARG A 107 -16.12 -2.97 -4.09
N TRP A 108 -16.88 -3.97 -4.52
CA TRP A 108 -16.59 -4.72 -5.73
C TRP A 108 -17.86 -5.39 -6.24
N HIS A 109 -17.90 -5.72 -7.53
CA HIS A 109 -19.03 -6.42 -8.12
C HIS A 109 -18.79 -7.94 -8.21
N TYR A 110 -17.66 -8.35 -8.79
CA TYR A 110 -17.33 -9.73 -9.07
C TYR A 110 -16.28 -10.31 -8.10
N GLU A 111 -16.25 -11.64 -7.99
CA GLU A 111 -15.30 -12.37 -7.13
C GLU A 111 -13.86 -12.23 -7.63
N GLU A 112 -13.70 -12.19 -8.94
CA GLU A 112 -12.45 -12.02 -9.65
C GLU A 112 -11.89 -10.62 -9.35
N THR A 113 -12.73 -9.59 -9.44
CA THR A 113 -12.37 -8.23 -8.99
C THR A 113 -11.96 -8.19 -7.51
N ARG A 114 -12.68 -8.89 -6.63
CA ARG A 114 -12.33 -8.99 -5.20
C ARG A 114 -10.95 -9.59 -4.99
N ARG A 115 -10.65 -10.71 -5.66
CA ARG A 115 -9.34 -11.37 -5.58
C ARG A 115 -8.23 -10.49 -6.09
N LEU A 116 -8.47 -9.73 -7.16
CA LEU A 116 -7.51 -8.76 -7.69
C LEU A 116 -7.25 -7.61 -6.71
N LEU A 117 -8.29 -7.06 -6.07
CA LEU A 117 -8.14 -6.03 -5.04
C LEU A 117 -7.32 -6.54 -3.84
N ILE A 118 -7.62 -7.75 -3.34
CA ILE A 118 -6.89 -8.36 -2.22
C ILE A 118 -5.45 -8.67 -2.62
N GLY A 119 -5.24 -9.22 -3.82
CA GLY A 119 -3.91 -9.54 -4.35
C GLY A 119 -3.05 -8.31 -4.54
N ALA A 120 -3.63 -7.23 -5.06
CA ALA A 120 -2.95 -5.95 -5.18
C ALA A 120 -2.60 -5.41 -3.79
N ALA A 121 -3.51 -5.45 -2.82
CA ALA A 121 -3.23 -5.00 -1.45
C ALA A 121 -2.09 -5.78 -0.79
N ALA A 122 -2.16 -7.12 -0.82
CA ALA A 122 -1.13 -7.99 -0.26
C ALA A 122 0.21 -7.83 -0.99
N GLY A 123 0.19 -7.74 -2.33
CA GLY A 123 1.38 -7.56 -3.16
C GLY A 123 2.07 -6.22 -2.95
N THR A 124 1.30 -5.13 -2.78
CA THR A 124 1.85 -3.82 -2.43
C THR A 124 2.58 -3.88 -1.09
N LEU A 125 1.95 -4.43 -0.04
CA LEU A 125 2.57 -4.50 1.29
C LEU A 125 3.79 -5.43 1.33
N GLU A 126 3.77 -6.54 0.60
CA GLU A 126 4.93 -7.40 0.40
C GLU A 126 6.09 -6.62 -0.25
N ALA A 127 5.81 -5.88 -1.32
CA ALA A 127 6.82 -5.10 -2.03
C ALA A 127 7.46 -4.03 -1.14
N LEU A 128 6.65 -3.35 -0.31
CA LEU A 128 7.12 -2.34 0.64
C LEU A 128 8.08 -2.93 1.70
N THR A 129 7.96 -4.23 1.99
CA THR A 129 8.72 -4.94 3.03
C THR A 129 9.73 -5.95 2.47
N ARG A 130 10.05 -5.87 1.17
CA ARG A 130 11.00 -6.79 0.54
C ARG A 130 12.40 -6.67 1.14
N ASN A 131 13.21 -7.72 1.01
CA ASN A 131 14.61 -7.66 1.42
C ASN A 131 15.36 -6.53 0.69
N GLY A 132 16.09 -5.70 1.45
CA GLY A 132 16.78 -4.52 0.93
C GLY A 132 15.88 -3.29 0.69
N SER A 133 14.59 -3.37 1.04
CA SER A 133 13.70 -2.21 1.05
C SER A 133 14.25 -1.12 1.99
N PRO A 134 14.24 0.16 1.58
CA PRO A 134 14.65 1.26 2.45
C PRO A 134 13.68 1.52 3.61
N ASN A 135 12.54 0.83 3.63
CA ASN A 135 11.57 0.88 4.73
C ASN A 135 11.87 -0.14 5.83
N CYS A 136 12.92 -0.95 5.64
CA CYS A 136 13.30 -1.98 6.59
C CYS A 136 14.64 -1.65 7.26
N TYR A 137 14.78 -2.12 8.49
CA TYR A 137 15.95 -1.92 9.32
C TYR A 137 16.27 -3.18 10.10
N SER A 138 17.54 -3.34 10.44
CA SER A 138 18.00 -4.44 11.29
C SER A 138 18.44 -3.88 12.61
N LEU A 139 18.04 -4.53 13.71
CA LEU A 139 18.57 -4.21 15.02
C LEU A 139 19.87 -4.99 15.25
N PRO A 140 21.04 -4.33 15.38
CA PRO A 140 22.34 -4.99 15.41
C PRO A 140 22.48 -6.06 16.50
N LEU A 141 21.84 -5.85 17.66
CA LEU A 141 21.94 -6.73 18.82
C LEU A 141 21.02 -7.95 18.76
N HIS A 142 20.12 -8.03 17.79
CA HIS A 142 19.06 -9.03 17.77
C HIS A 142 19.01 -9.87 16.50
N GLY A 143 19.74 -9.48 15.45
CA GLY A 143 19.75 -10.20 14.17
C GLY A 143 18.38 -10.31 13.51
N LYS A 144 17.40 -9.49 13.95
CA LYS A 144 16.05 -9.44 13.41
C LYS A 144 15.90 -8.26 12.46
N HIS A 145 15.08 -8.47 11.44
CA HIS A 145 14.74 -7.50 10.42
C HIS A 145 13.30 -7.04 10.64
N PHE A 146 13.11 -5.73 10.70
CA PHE A 146 11.81 -5.11 10.90
C PHE A 146 11.53 -4.14 9.76
N CYS A 147 10.26 -3.91 9.45
CA CYS A 147 9.88 -2.99 8.38
C CYS A 147 8.76 -2.05 8.83
N ASN A 148 8.71 -0.89 8.16
CA ASN A 148 7.60 0.03 8.21
C ASN A 148 6.84 0.00 6.87
N ILE A 149 5.53 0.24 6.93
CA ILE A 149 4.67 0.52 5.77
C ILE A 149 4.01 1.89 5.93
N GLY A 150 3.22 2.31 4.94
CA GLY A 150 2.32 3.46 5.08
C GLY A 150 1.09 3.13 5.93
N ASP A 151 0.51 4.16 6.54
CA ASP A 151 -0.69 4.11 7.37
C ASP A 151 -1.99 3.90 6.59
N ASP A 152 -1.98 4.16 5.29
CA ASP A 152 -3.11 3.93 4.40
C ASP A 152 -2.68 3.15 3.16
N LEU A 153 -3.62 2.37 2.62
CA LEU A 153 -3.50 1.80 1.28
C LEU A 153 -4.86 1.85 0.60
N LYS A 154 -4.96 2.62 -0.48
CA LYS A 154 -6.20 2.75 -1.27
C LYS A 154 -5.93 2.20 -2.66
N ILE A 155 -6.76 1.25 -3.09
CA ILE A 155 -6.68 0.65 -4.42
C ILE A 155 -8.00 0.89 -5.11
N ASN A 156 -7.96 1.60 -6.24
CA ASN A 156 -9.12 1.92 -7.05
C ASN A 156 -8.98 1.31 -8.45
N LEU A 157 -10.04 0.68 -8.92
CA LEU A 157 -10.16 0.04 -10.23
C LEU A 157 -11.35 0.64 -10.99
N PRO A 158 -11.43 0.48 -12.33
CA PRO A 158 -12.55 1.00 -13.10
C PRO A 158 -13.89 0.49 -12.61
N ASP A 159 -14.92 1.29 -12.85
CA ASP A 159 -16.29 0.84 -12.67
C ASP A 159 -16.61 -0.32 -13.63
N GLN A 160 -17.33 -1.31 -13.12
CA GLN A 160 -17.86 -2.44 -13.90
C GLN A 160 -19.36 -2.53 -13.66
N ASP A 161 -20.15 -2.48 -14.74
CA ASP A 161 -21.62 -2.50 -14.67
C ASP A 161 -22.22 -1.46 -13.71
N ASN A 162 -21.67 -0.23 -13.71
CA ASN A 162 -22.03 0.87 -12.80
C ASN A 162 -21.77 0.58 -11.31
N HIS A 163 -20.84 -0.32 -11.00
CA HIS A 163 -20.36 -0.58 -9.66
C HIS A 163 -18.88 -0.22 -9.54
N ASN A 164 -18.56 0.66 -8.60
CA ASN A 164 -17.19 1.03 -8.30
C ASN A 164 -16.45 -0.17 -7.69
N ASN A 165 -15.16 -0.26 -7.96
CA ASN A 165 -14.31 -1.35 -7.50
C ASN A 165 -13.10 -0.77 -6.75
N PHE A 166 -13.06 -0.95 -5.44
CA PHE A 166 -11.98 -0.45 -4.60
C PHE A 166 -11.85 -1.23 -3.28
N ILE A 167 -10.66 -1.16 -2.70
CA ILE A 167 -10.41 -1.54 -1.31
C ILE A 167 -9.51 -0.51 -0.65
N HIS A 168 -9.96 0.01 0.48
CA HIS A 168 -9.29 1.04 1.26
C HIS A 168 -8.97 0.46 2.63
N LEU A 169 -7.68 0.42 2.94
CA LEU A 169 -7.16 -0.12 4.18
C LEU A 169 -6.52 1.00 4.98
N ARG A 170 -6.67 0.92 6.30
CA ARG A 170 -5.97 1.75 7.26
C ARG A 170 -5.18 0.87 8.21
N PHE A 171 -3.96 1.29 8.51
CA PHE A 171 -3.04 0.58 9.37
C PHE A 171 -2.77 1.41 10.62
N TYR A 172 -2.60 0.71 11.73
CA TYR A 172 -2.26 1.31 13.00
C TYR A 172 -1.08 0.58 13.59
N GLY A 173 -0.21 1.31 14.27
CA GLY A 173 0.86 0.74 15.05
C GLY A 173 1.83 1.79 15.53
N ASP A 174 2.74 1.36 16.40
CA ASP A 174 3.73 2.26 16.97
C ASP A 174 4.75 2.66 15.90
N GLN A 175 5.14 3.94 15.90
CA GLN A 175 6.35 4.38 15.24
C GLN A 175 7.52 4.13 16.19
N VAL A 176 8.36 3.15 15.85
CA VAL A 176 9.40 2.73 16.79
C VAL A 176 10.79 3.07 16.30
N TYR A 177 11.05 2.91 15.01
CA TYR A 177 12.37 3.14 14.45
C TYR A 177 12.32 3.31 12.93
N GLY A 178 13.05 4.30 12.42
CA GLY A 178 13.06 4.67 11.01
C GLY A 178 11.76 5.33 10.55
N GLY A 179 11.83 6.05 9.43
CA GLY A 179 10.65 6.55 8.73
C GLY A 179 10.14 5.55 7.69
N PHE A 180 9.03 5.88 7.06
CA PHE A 180 8.56 5.24 5.83
C PHE A 180 8.93 6.13 4.64
N ARG A 181 9.50 5.55 3.58
CA ARG A 181 10.06 6.27 2.43
C ARG A 181 9.32 5.94 1.14
N CYS A 182 8.04 6.28 1.08
CA CYS A 182 7.21 5.99 -0.09
C CYS A 182 7.75 6.60 -1.40
N CYS A 183 8.16 7.87 -1.36
CA CYS A 183 8.59 8.63 -2.54
C CYS A 183 10.04 8.34 -2.99
N ARG A 184 10.73 7.39 -2.36
CA ARG A 184 12.16 7.18 -2.60
C ARG A 184 12.38 6.30 -3.83
N ASP A 185 12.69 6.96 -4.94
CA ASP A 185 13.14 6.34 -6.20
C ASP A 185 14.51 6.88 -6.64
N ASN A 186 15.50 6.96 -5.74
CA ASN A 186 16.86 7.39 -6.10
C ASN A 186 17.83 6.21 -6.26
N GLY A 187 18.45 6.13 -7.44
CA GLY A 187 19.46 5.12 -7.74
C GLY A 187 18.92 3.69 -7.72
N SER A 188 19.44 2.87 -6.81
CA SER A 188 19.09 1.44 -6.68
C SER A 188 17.87 1.17 -5.79
N GLN A 189 17.36 2.17 -5.08
CA GLN A 189 16.21 2.02 -4.19
C GLN A 189 15.01 2.69 -4.83
N LYS A 190 14.06 1.87 -5.29
CA LYS A 190 12.85 2.30 -6.00
C LYS A 190 11.59 1.74 -5.35
N VAL A 191 11.14 2.35 -4.26
CA VAL A 191 10.00 1.82 -3.49
C VAL A 191 8.75 1.73 -4.35
N ARG A 192 8.45 2.75 -5.16
CA ARG A 192 7.30 2.69 -6.08
C ARG A 192 7.54 1.70 -7.19
N GLY A 193 8.75 1.67 -7.75
CA GLY A 193 9.14 0.69 -8.76
C GLY A 193 9.00 -0.77 -8.28
N ASP A 194 9.17 -1.01 -6.98
CA ASP A 194 9.02 -2.33 -6.37
C ASP A 194 7.55 -2.74 -6.22
N VAL A 195 6.71 -1.80 -5.80
CA VAL A 195 5.24 -1.99 -5.78
C VAL A 195 4.74 -2.22 -7.20
N ASP A 196 5.16 -1.36 -8.14
CA ASP A 196 4.84 -1.45 -9.55
C ASP A 196 5.18 -2.83 -10.12
N LYS A 197 6.36 -3.36 -9.81
CA LYS A 197 6.77 -4.70 -10.24
C LYS A 197 5.94 -5.82 -9.62
N ALA A 198 5.54 -5.69 -8.35
CA ALA A 198 4.67 -6.68 -7.72
C ALA A 198 3.27 -6.69 -8.37
N ILE A 199 2.74 -5.51 -8.67
CA ILE A 199 1.43 -5.33 -9.28
C ILE A 199 1.42 -5.73 -10.76
N ASP A 200 2.54 -5.56 -11.48
CA ASP A 200 2.72 -6.09 -12.83
C ASP A 200 2.46 -7.60 -12.95
N GLY A 201 2.74 -8.36 -11.88
CA GLY A 201 2.47 -9.78 -11.82
C GLY A 201 0.99 -10.15 -11.95
N LEU A 202 0.08 -9.19 -11.69
CA LEU A 202 -1.37 -9.34 -11.80
C LEU A 202 -1.94 -8.72 -13.09
N GLY A 203 -1.07 -8.12 -13.91
CA GLY A 203 -1.47 -7.35 -15.08
C GLY A 203 -2.33 -8.11 -16.10
N PRO A 204 -1.98 -9.37 -16.47
CA PRO A 204 -2.80 -10.18 -17.36
C PRO A 204 -4.23 -10.38 -16.84
N GLU A 205 -4.38 -10.67 -15.56
CA GLU A 205 -5.67 -10.90 -14.91
C GLU A 205 -6.50 -9.61 -14.82
N PHE A 206 -5.87 -8.47 -14.50
CA PHE A 206 -6.54 -7.17 -14.58
C PHE A 206 -7.02 -6.85 -16.01
N SER A 207 -6.16 -7.06 -17.01
CA SER A 207 -6.53 -6.83 -18.40
C SER A 207 -7.69 -7.70 -18.85
N GLN A 208 -7.70 -8.96 -18.44
CA GLN A 208 -8.77 -9.90 -18.73
C GLN A 208 -10.08 -9.48 -18.06
N GLU A 209 -10.05 -9.15 -16.77
CA GLU A 209 -11.23 -8.80 -15.97
C GLU A 209 -11.93 -7.54 -16.50
N PHE A 210 -11.15 -6.51 -16.83
CA PHE A 210 -11.71 -5.21 -17.23
C PHE A 210 -11.79 -4.99 -18.74
N GLY A 211 -11.28 -5.93 -19.56
CA GLY A 211 -11.28 -5.81 -21.02
C GLY A 211 -10.47 -4.60 -21.53
N ARG A 212 -9.43 -4.18 -20.79
CA ARG A 212 -8.61 -2.99 -21.08
C ARG A 212 -7.12 -3.32 -21.08
N PRO A 213 -6.29 -2.59 -21.84
CA PRO A 213 -4.84 -2.74 -21.76
C PRO A 213 -4.32 -2.49 -20.33
N TRP A 214 -3.36 -3.31 -19.91
CA TRP A 214 -2.76 -3.20 -18.58
C TRP A 214 -2.05 -1.86 -18.42
N SER A 215 -2.31 -1.23 -17.28
CA SER A 215 -1.65 -0.01 -16.82
C SER A 215 -1.81 0.09 -15.32
N ARG A 216 -0.85 0.68 -14.63
CA ARG A 216 -0.93 0.93 -13.19
C ARG A 216 -0.36 2.30 -12.88
N LEU A 217 -0.76 2.83 -11.73
CA LEU A 217 -0.22 4.06 -11.19
C LEU A 217 -0.06 3.90 -9.69
N THR A 218 1.18 3.88 -9.21
CA THR A 218 1.49 3.88 -7.78
C THR A 218 1.84 5.30 -7.33
N MET A 219 1.12 5.81 -6.34
CA MET A 219 1.31 7.14 -5.77
C MET A 219 1.40 7.09 -4.24
N CYS A 220 2.03 8.12 -3.67
CA CYS A 220 2.12 8.30 -2.24
C CYS A 220 1.31 9.54 -1.84
N ILE A 221 0.44 9.40 -0.84
CA ILE A 221 -0.41 10.48 -0.34
C ILE A 221 0.35 11.28 0.72
N LEU A 222 0.54 12.58 0.52
CA LEU A 222 1.13 13.50 1.50
C LEU A 222 0.06 14.44 2.05
N HIS A 223 -0.21 14.38 3.36
CA HIS A 223 -1.11 15.26 4.12
C HIS A 223 -2.27 15.86 3.30
N GLY A 224 -3.32 15.08 3.11
CA GLY A 224 -4.61 15.57 2.67
C GLY A 224 -4.75 15.86 1.18
N TRP A 225 -3.69 15.83 0.34
CA TRP A 225 -3.81 15.77 -1.14
C TRP A 225 -2.50 15.80 -1.94
N ARG A 226 -1.36 16.15 -1.36
CA ARG A 226 -0.15 16.40 -2.15
C ARG A 226 0.54 15.12 -2.60
N THR A 227 1.03 15.11 -3.84
CA THR A 227 1.91 14.05 -4.36
C THR A 227 3.38 14.35 -4.05
N CYS A 228 4.24 13.33 -4.17
CA CYS A 228 5.69 13.52 -4.04
C CYS A 228 6.22 14.55 -5.05
N GLU A 229 5.66 14.53 -6.25
CA GLU A 229 6.00 15.42 -7.36
C GLU A 229 5.67 16.87 -7.04
N GLU A 230 4.50 17.13 -6.44
CA GLU A 230 4.05 18.46 -6.02
C GLU A 230 4.88 19.03 -4.87
N CYS A 231 5.52 18.19 -4.06
CA CYS A 231 6.35 18.64 -2.93
C CYS A 231 7.81 18.91 -3.30
N GLY A 232 8.17 18.81 -4.58
CA GLY A 232 9.52 19.04 -5.09
C GLY A 232 10.49 17.91 -4.70
N ALA A 233 10.90 17.10 -5.67
CA ALA A 233 11.86 16.01 -5.43
C ALA A 233 13.24 16.53 -4.96
N PRO A 234 14.01 15.76 -4.18
CA PRO A 234 13.71 14.40 -3.73
C PRO A 234 13.01 14.45 -2.38
N CYS A 235 11.78 13.94 -2.31
CA CYS A 235 11.01 13.77 -1.06
C CYS A 235 11.70 12.92 0.02
N ASP A 236 12.93 12.46 -0.23
CA ASP A 236 13.85 11.89 0.76
C ASP A 236 14.13 12.83 1.94
N SER A 237 14.06 14.15 1.75
CA SER A 237 14.42 15.15 2.78
C SER A 237 13.23 15.82 3.47
N CYS A 238 12.00 15.66 2.98
CA CYS A 238 10.84 16.40 3.49
C CYS A 238 10.37 15.92 4.88
N GLY A 239 10.87 14.80 5.42
CA GLY A 239 10.35 14.28 6.69
C GLY A 239 8.84 14.02 6.59
N THR A 240 8.07 14.29 7.65
CA THR A 240 6.59 14.19 7.69
C THR A 240 5.86 15.40 7.13
N SER A 241 6.54 16.40 6.54
CA SER A 241 5.90 17.64 6.05
C SER A 241 6.39 18.05 4.67
N CYS A 242 5.50 18.41 3.75
CA CYS A 242 5.98 19.15 2.57
C CYS A 242 6.47 20.53 3.02
N PRO A 243 7.64 21.02 2.57
CA PRO A 243 8.04 22.38 2.89
C PRO A 243 6.93 23.33 2.45
N ALA A 244 6.56 24.27 3.33
CA ALA A 244 5.57 25.28 3.00
C ALA A 244 6.10 26.06 1.78
N SER A 245 5.33 25.99 0.69
CA SER A 245 5.50 26.79 -0.52
C SER A 245 5.30 28.27 -0.22
#